data_AF-A0A4U9HYP5-F1
#
_entry.id   AF-A0A4U9HYP5-F1
#
_cell.length_a   1.000
_cell.length_b   1.000
_cell.length_c   1.000
_cell.angle_alpha   90.00
_cell.angle_beta   90.00
_cell.angle_gamma   90.00
#
_symmetry.space_group_name_H-M   'P 1'
#
loop_
_entity.id
_entity.type
_entity.pdbx_description
1 polymer ?
#
loop_
_entity_poly.entity_id
_entity_poly.type
_entity_poly.pdbx_seq_one_letter_code
_entity_poly.pdbx_strand_id
1 'polypeptide(L)' 'MAGAGVRAANLETFLQAGVEELHSSAGKWLPSPMRYRNTGLSMSTDAEADEYSRYGVDGESVAEMKAIIERFRR' A
#
# COMPACT_ATOMS: atom_id res chain seq x y z
N MET A 1 -12.08 6.84 11.89
CA MET A 1 -11.11 5.93 11.25
C MET A 1 -9.93 6.75 10.72
N ALA A 2 -8.70 6.53 11.21
CA ALA A 2 -7.52 7.21 10.66
C ALA A 2 -7.14 6.60 9.31
N GLY A 3 -6.72 7.43 8.35
CA GLY A 3 -6.43 6.99 6.96
C GLY A 3 -5.37 7.86 6.29
N ALA A 4 -5.22 7.71 4.97
CA ALA A 4 -4.27 8.48 4.15
C ALA A 4 -2.78 8.32 4.59
N GLY A 5 -2.20 7.14 4.33
CA GLY A 5 -0.77 6.89 4.58
C GLY A 5 -0.47 6.09 5.84
N VAL A 6 -1.48 5.51 6.49
CA VAL A 6 -1.29 4.52 7.55
C VAL A 6 -0.56 3.30 6.98
N ARG A 7 0.56 2.91 7.60
CA ARG A 7 1.45 1.80 7.24
C ARG A 7 1.96 1.14 8.53
N ALA A 8 2.55 -0.06 8.45
CA ALA A 8 3.13 -0.73 9.61
C ALA A 8 4.08 0.18 10.42
N ALA A 9 4.93 0.95 9.75
CA ALA A 9 5.92 1.85 10.36
C ALA A 9 5.33 2.98 11.23
N ASN A 10 4.07 3.39 11.02
CA ASN A 10 3.43 4.46 11.79
C ASN A 10 2.14 4.02 12.48
N LEU A 11 1.82 2.73 12.42
CA LEU A 11 0.54 2.19 12.90
C LEU A 11 0.38 2.35 14.41
N GLU A 12 1.43 2.09 15.18
CA GLU A 12 1.41 2.15 16.64
C GLU A 12 1.04 3.54 17.17
N THR A 13 1.44 4.61 16.47
CA THR A 13 1.11 5.99 16.86
C THR A 13 -0.40 6.21 16.89
N PHE A 14 -1.14 5.65 15.93
CA PHE A 14 -2.59 5.77 15.90
C PHE A 14 -3.26 4.91 16.98
N LEU A 15 -2.73 3.70 17.22
CA LEU A 15 -3.23 2.82 18.28
C LEU A 15 -3.07 3.45 19.66
N GLN A 16 -1.89 4.04 19.94
CA GLN A 16 -1.62 4.76 21.19
C GLN A 16 -2.51 6.00 21.37
N ALA A 17 -2.90 6.65 20.27
CA ALA A 17 -3.86 7.74 20.28
C ALA A 17 -5.32 7.29 20.53
N GLY A 18 -5.55 5.99 20.76
CA GLY A 18 -6.87 5.42 21.03
C GLY A 18 -7.73 5.22 19.77
N VAL A 19 -7.12 5.21 18.58
CA VAL A 19 -7.86 4.97 17.34
C VAL A 19 -8.25 3.50 17.24
N GLU A 20 -9.54 3.22 17.19
CA GLU A 20 -10.09 1.86 17.17
C GLU A 20 -10.12 1.22 15.77
N GLU A 21 -10.20 2.06 14.72
CA GLU A 21 -10.31 1.65 13.32
C GLU A 21 -9.37 2.45 12.41
N LEU A 22 -8.74 1.74 11.46
CA LEU A 22 -7.72 2.27 10.55
C LEU A 22 -8.04 1.92 9.10
N HIS A 23 -7.70 2.82 8.18
CA HIS A 23 -7.71 2.61 6.74
C HIS A 23 -6.29 2.66 6.18
N SER A 24 -5.84 1.57 5.57
CA SER A 24 -4.57 1.51 4.83
C SER A 24 -4.82 0.93 3.45
N SER A 25 -4.16 1.50 2.45
CA SER A 25 -4.13 0.91 1.11
C SER A 25 -3.24 -0.34 1.06
N ALA A 26 -2.28 -0.45 1.99
CA ALA A 26 -1.24 -1.50 2.01
C ALA A 26 -0.62 -1.77 0.65
N GLY A 27 -0.54 -0.76 -0.22
CA GLY A 27 -0.28 -1.00 -1.63
C GLY A 27 1.20 -1.00 -1.98
N LYS A 28 1.50 -1.76 -3.03
CA LYS A 28 2.79 -1.88 -3.69
C LYS A 28 2.62 -1.81 -5.20
N TRP A 29 3.69 -1.37 -5.88
CA TRP A 29 3.79 -1.46 -7.32
C TRP A 29 4.33 -2.83 -7.71
N LEU A 30 3.66 -3.48 -8.66
CA LEU A 30 4.01 -4.78 -9.19
C LEU A 30 4.36 -4.65 -10.67
N PRO A 31 5.49 -5.21 -11.13
CA PRO A 31 5.80 -5.20 -12.54
C PRO A 31 4.77 -5.99 -13.35
N SER A 32 4.54 -5.53 -14.57
CA SER A 32 3.76 -6.23 -15.58
C SER A 32 4.52 -7.48 -16.05
N PRO A 33 3.83 -8.61 -16.28
CA PRO A 33 4.44 -9.79 -16.87
C PRO A 33 4.72 -9.64 -18.37
N MET A 34 4.37 -8.49 -18.99
CA MET A 34 4.61 -8.25 -20.41
C MET A 34 6.11 -8.28 -20.74
N ARG A 35 6.45 -9.14 -21.71
CA ARG A 35 7.84 -9.37 -22.15
C ARG A 35 8.28 -8.37 -23.22
N TYR A 36 7.36 -7.96 -24.09
CA TYR A 36 7.57 -6.91 -25.07
C TYR A 36 6.98 -5.60 -24.56
N ARG A 37 7.69 -4.48 -24.78
CA ARG A 37 7.27 -3.15 -24.36
C ARG A 37 7.36 -2.19 -25.55
N ASN A 38 6.25 -1.54 -25.86
CA ASN A 38 6.23 -0.37 -26.74
C ASN A 38 6.41 0.88 -25.87
N THR A 39 7.59 1.49 -25.92
CA THR A 39 7.96 2.62 -25.03
C THR A 39 7.61 3.99 -25.61
N GLY A 40 7.10 4.07 -26.84
CA GLY A 40 6.72 5.33 -27.49
C GLY A 40 5.26 5.74 -27.29
N LEU A 41 4.52 5.04 -26.43
CA LEU A 41 3.10 5.26 -26.18
C LEU A 41 2.86 5.40 -24.69
N SER A 42 2.13 6.43 -24.27
CA SER A 42 1.54 6.55 -22.95
C SER A 42 0.03 6.69 -23.07
N MET A 43 -0.68 5.94 -22.23
CA MET A 43 -2.14 6.00 -22.05
C MET A 43 -2.51 6.79 -20.78
N SER A 44 -1.53 7.06 -19.92
CA SER A 44 -1.66 7.84 -18.71
C SER A 44 -1.77 9.34 -18.99
N THR A 45 -2.50 10.06 -18.15
CA THR A 45 -2.47 11.54 -18.10
C THR A 45 -1.13 12.05 -17.57
N ASP A 46 -0.46 11.25 -16.75
CA ASP A 46 0.92 11.48 -16.32
C ASP A 46 1.87 10.76 -17.29
N ALA A 47 2.54 11.54 -18.14
CA ALA A 47 3.42 11.03 -19.19
C ALA A 47 4.66 10.30 -18.66
N GLU A 48 5.03 10.53 -17.39
CA GLU A 48 6.18 9.88 -16.74
C GLU A 48 5.77 8.62 -15.97
N ALA A 49 4.47 8.29 -15.94
CA ALA A 49 3.99 7.10 -15.27
C ALA A 49 4.50 5.81 -15.95
N ASP A 50 4.97 4.85 -15.16
CA ASP A 50 5.34 3.54 -15.68
C ASP A 50 4.09 2.73 -16.06
N GLU A 51 3.78 2.72 -17.37
CA GLU A 51 2.69 1.96 -17.99
C GLU A 51 2.77 0.45 -17.72
N TYR A 52 3.93 -0.06 -17.33
CA TYR A 52 4.17 -1.48 -17.08
C TYR A 52 4.19 -1.80 -15.58
N SER A 53 3.76 -0.88 -14.72
CA SER A 53 3.56 -1.11 -13.30
C SER A 53 2.08 -1.15 -12.94
N ARG A 54 1.71 -2.07 -12.05
CA ARG A 54 0.34 -2.25 -11.54
C ARG A 54 0.32 -1.99 -10.04
N TYR A 55 -0.55 -1.10 -9.59
CA TYR A 55 -0.77 -0.90 -8.16
C TYR A 55 -1.65 -2.03 -7.61
N GLY A 56 -1.18 -2.72 -6.59
CA GLY A 56 -1.91 -3.82 -5.95
C GLY A 56 -1.69 -3.85 -4.45
N VAL A 57 -2.52 -4.62 -3.74
CA VAL A 57 -2.39 -4.81 -2.29
C VAL A 57 -1.20 -5.74 -2.01
N ASP A 58 -0.41 -5.38 -1.00
CA ASP A 58 0.65 -6.21 -0.47
C ASP A 58 0.17 -7.03 0.73
N GLY A 59 -0.04 -8.33 0.52
CA GLY A 59 -0.52 -9.23 1.57
C GLY A 59 0.42 -9.32 2.78
N GLU A 60 1.73 -9.22 2.58
CA GLU A 60 2.71 -9.24 3.66
C GLU A 60 2.57 -8.00 4.54
N SER A 61 2.51 -6.81 3.94
CA SER A 61 2.21 -5.56 4.67
C SER A 61 0.90 -5.64 5.46
N VAL A 62 -0.17 -6.24 4.89
CA VAL A 62 -1.44 -6.43 5.60
C VAL A 62 -1.27 -7.34 6.82
N ALA A 63 -0.57 -8.47 6.66
CA ALA A 63 -0.32 -9.42 7.74
C ALA A 63 0.53 -8.80 8.86
N GLU A 64 1.56 -8.02 8.51
CA GLU A 64 2.39 -7.29 9.47
C GLU A 64 1.56 -6.29 10.30
N MET A 65 0.79 -5.43 9.63
CA MET A 65 -0.09 -4.47 10.32
C MET A 65 -1.08 -5.17 11.25
N LYS A 66 -1.65 -6.30 10.79
CA LYS A 66 -2.56 -7.10 11.62
C LYS A 66 -1.86 -7.64 12.87
N ALA A 67 -0.63 -8.15 12.74
CA ALA A 67 0.15 -8.64 13.87
C ALA A 67 0.47 -7.54 14.89
N ILE A 68 0.75 -6.30 14.45
CA ILE A 68 0.94 -5.14 15.34
C ILE A 68 -0.35 -4.85 16.13
N ILE A 69 -1.49 -4.81 15.45
CA ILE A 69 -2.80 -4.59 16.09
C ILE A 69 -3.10 -5.66 17.15
N GLU A 70 -2.83 -6.93 16.84
CA GLU A 70 -3.07 -8.04 17.78
C GLU A 70 -2.15 -7.99 19.00
N ARG A 71 -0.90 -7.55 18.84
CA ARG A 71 0.04 -7.36 19.96
C ARG A 71 -0.35 -6.19 20.85
N PHE A 72 -0.82 -5.09 20.27
CA PHE A 72 -1.23 -3.91 21.03
C PHE A 72 -2.47 -4.14 21.91
N ARG A 73 -3.33 -5.08 21.52
CA ARG A 73 -4.55 -5.43 22.29
C ARG A 73 -4.30 -6.40 23.45
N ARG A 74 -3.09 -6.96 23.58
CA ARG A 74 -2.71 -7.84 24.71
C ARG A 74 -2.19 -7.02 25.87
#